data_AF-A0A1C4DHR7-F1
#
_entry.id   AF-A0A1C4DHR7-F1
#
_cell.length_a   1.000
_cell.length_b   1.000
_cell.length_c   1.000
_cell.angle_alpha   90.00
_cell.angle_beta   90.00
_cell.angle_gamma   90.00
#
_symmetry.space_group_name_H-M   'P 1'
#
loop_
_entity.id
_entity.type
_entity.pdbx_description
1 polymer ?
#
loop_
_entity_poly.entity_id
_entity_poly.type
_entity_poly.pdbx_seq_one_letter_code
_entity_poly.pdbx_strand_id
1 'polypeptide(L)'
;MLLKKVKSLREQYLGKTPGKKSRTGREVIERMKNENPPRIRTTRAGKMQFKASDGVWYDLSKSDMAHLTDAVSWWNSIGRHYGAKSKEVRKWMLDSVNYELDHFSLNRSAGAKLGERYLPPTKK
;
A
#
# COMPACT_ATOMS: atom_id res chain seq x y z
N MET A 1 22.98 21.51 7.35
CA MET A 1 21.68 21.51 8.05
C MET A 1 20.71 20.64 7.25
N LEU A 2 20.29 19.48 7.75
CA LEU A 2 19.33 18.61 7.06
C LEU A 2 17.94 19.23 7.19
N LEU A 3 17.40 19.78 6.10
CA LEU A 3 16.00 20.20 5.99
C LEU A 3 15.10 18.98 6.27
N LYS A 4 14.43 18.96 7.42
CA LYS A 4 13.46 17.91 7.76
C LYS A 4 12.29 18.01 6.78
N LYS A 5 12.20 17.08 5.84
CA LYS A 5 11.09 17.02 4.87
C LYS A 5 9.76 16.92 5.61
N VAL A 6 8.86 17.86 5.34
CA VAL A 6 7.50 17.83 5.88
C VAL A 6 6.81 16.58 5.35
N LYS A 7 6.27 15.78 6.27
CA LYS A 7 5.56 14.54 5.93
C LYS A 7 4.26 14.88 5.21
N SER A 8 3.86 14.06 4.23
CA SER A 8 2.53 14.19 3.64
C SER A 8 1.44 13.95 4.69
N LEU A 9 0.24 14.50 4.49
CA LEU A 9 -0.91 14.26 5.38
C LEU A 9 -1.17 12.77 5.56
N ARG A 10 -1.03 11.99 4.48
CA ARG A 10 -1.07 10.53 4.51
C ARG A 10 -0.12 9.95 5.56
N GLU A 11 1.16 10.31 5.54
CA GLU A 11 2.11 9.77 6.51
C GLU A 11 1.89 10.34 7.92
N GLN A 12 1.41 11.58 8.03
CA GLN A 12 1.06 12.17 9.31
C GLN A 12 -0.10 11.42 9.98
N TYR A 13 -1.15 11.09 9.21
CA TYR A 13 -2.40 10.51 9.70
C TYR A 13 -2.36 8.98 9.76
N LEU A 14 -1.85 8.31 8.73
CA LEU A 14 -1.85 6.86 8.65
C LEU A 14 -0.52 6.26 9.09
N GLY A 15 0.58 6.99 8.93
CA GLY A 15 1.95 6.48 9.12
C GLY A 15 2.56 5.93 7.84
N LYS A 16 3.71 5.25 7.96
CA LYS A 16 4.42 4.68 6.81
C LYS A 16 3.67 3.46 6.25
N THR A 17 3.68 3.31 4.93
CA THR A 17 3.29 2.07 4.24
C THR A 17 4.28 0.98 4.63
N PRO A 18 3.83 -0.26 4.91
CA PRO A 18 4.74 -1.38 5.10
C PRO A 18 5.63 -1.56 3.85
N GLY A 19 6.90 -1.90 4.07
CA GLY A 19 7.79 -2.29 2.98
C GLY A 19 7.62 -3.76 2.64
N LYS A 20 8.01 -4.16 1.42
CA LYS A 20 7.94 -5.56 0.95
C LYS A 20 8.70 -6.57 1.83
N LYS A 21 9.74 -6.10 2.54
CA LYS A 21 10.54 -6.91 3.48
C LYS A 21 9.99 -6.88 4.92
N SER A 22 8.89 -6.18 5.20
CA SER A 22 8.24 -6.23 6.52
C SER A 22 7.43 -7.52 6.68
N ARG A 23 6.92 -7.79 7.89
CA ARG A 23 5.95 -8.87 8.13
C ARG A 23 4.78 -8.78 7.15
N THR A 24 4.07 -7.65 7.12
CA THR A 24 2.95 -7.39 6.20
C THR A 24 3.33 -7.59 4.73
N GLY A 25 4.51 -7.11 4.31
CA GLY A 25 4.97 -7.25 2.93
C GLY A 25 5.23 -8.71 2.53
N ARG A 26 5.82 -9.51 3.44
CA ARG A 26 6.04 -10.93 3.21
C ARG A 26 4.73 -11.70 3.13
N GLU A 27 3.78 -11.41 4.01
CA GLU A 27 2.43 -12.00 3.99
C GLU A 27 1.71 -11.73 2.66
N VAL A 28 1.80 -10.51 2.12
CA VAL A 28 1.23 -10.18 0.79
C VAL A 28 1.90 -10.99 -0.31
N ILE A 29 3.23 -11.05 -0.33
CA ILE A 29 3.98 -11.81 -1.35
C ILE A 29 3.63 -13.29 -1.28
N GLU A 30 3.58 -13.86 -0.08
CA GLU A 30 3.25 -15.26 0.12
C GLU A 30 1.81 -15.56 -0.34
N ARG A 31 0.84 -14.72 0.03
CA ARG A 31 -0.53 -14.86 -0.46
C ARG A 31 -0.60 -14.83 -1.98
N MET A 32 -0.05 -13.81 -2.62
CA MET A 32 -0.08 -13.66 -4.09
C MET A 32 0.65 -14.79 -4.83
N LYS A 33 1.66 -15.40 -4.20
CA LYS A 33 2.35 -16.57 -4.73
C LYS A 33 1.49 -17.83 -4.69
N ASN A 34 0.62 -17.95 -3.69
CA ASN A 34 -0.25 -19.12 -3.46
C ASN A 34 -1.67 -18.96 -4.03
N GLU A 35 -1.97 -17.84 -4.70
CA GLU A 35 -3.22 -17.67 -5.46
C GLU A 35 -3.30 -18.65 -6.65
N ASN A 36 -4.53 -18.89 -7.14
CA ASN A 36 -4.78 -19.72 -8.32
C ASN A 36 -5.60 -18.93 -9.37
N PRO A 37 -5.00 -18.46 -10.48
CA PRO A 37 -3.59 -18.60 -10.85
C PRO A 37 -2.65 -17.71 -9.99
N PRO A 38 -1.37 -18.10 -9.82
CA PRO A 38 -0.43 -17.32 -9.03
C PRO A 38 -0.11 -15.99 -9.71
N ARG A 39 -0.09 -14.91 -8.92
CA ARG A 39 0.31 -13.57 -9.36
C ARG A 39 1.75 -13.21 -8.99
N ILE A 40 2.50 -14.11 -8.38
CA ILE A 40 3.95 -14.01 -8.20
C ILE A 40 4.62 -15.26 -8.77
N ARG A 41 5.72 -15.07 -9.50
CA ARG A 41 6.52 -16.16 -10.07
C ARG A 41 8.01 -15.88 -9.97
N THR A 42 8.80 -16.95 -10.02
CA THR A 42 10.25 -16.86 -10.21
C THR A 42 10.57 -17.29 -11.63
N THR A 43 11.25 -16.43 -12.38
CA THR A 43 11.72 -16.74 -13.75
C THR A 43 12.84 -17.79 -13.72
N ARG A 44 13.15 -18.40 -14.87
CA ARG A 44 14.29 -19.33 -14.99
C ARG A 44 15.63 -18.72 -14.57
N ALA A 45 15.78 -17.40 -14.71
CA ALA A 45 16.96 -16.65 -14.27
C ALA A 45 16.95 -16.28 -12.77
N GLY A 46 16.02 -16.82 -11.98
CA GLY A 46 15.91 -16.54 -10.54
C GLY A 46 15.30 -15.20 -10.17
N LYS A 47 14.87 -14.37 -11.13
CA LYS A 47 14.21 -13.09 -10.84
C LYS A 47 12.75 -13.29 -10.46
N MET A 48 12.33 -12.68 -9.36
CA MET A 48 10.92 -12.63 -8.95
C MET A 48 10.15 -11.56 -9.74
N GLN A 49 8.99 -11.96 -10.26
CA GLN A 49 8.05 -11.08 -10.94
C GLN A 49 6.68 -11.15 -10.27
N PHE A 50 5.89 -10.08 -10.41
CA PHE A 50 4.49 -10.02 -10.00
C PHE A 50 3.62 -9.61 -11.19
N LYS A 51 2.38 -10.07 -11.23
CA LYS A 51 1.38 -9.67 -12.21
C LYS A 51 0.63 -8.45 -11.65
N ALA A 52 0.79 -7.30 -12.31
CA ALA A 52 0.18 -6.04 -11.92
C ALA A 52 -1.30 -5.97 -12.32
N SER A 53 -1.97 -4.87 -11.94
CA SER A 53 -3.40 -4.62 -12.20
C SER A 53 -3.75 -4.52 -13.69
N ASP A 54 -2.78 -4.17 -14.54
CA ASP A 54 -2.88 -4.19 -16.01
C ASP A 54 -2.73 -5.60 -16.63
N GLY A 55 -2.52 -6.62 -15.81
CA GLY A 55 -2.33 -8.00 -16.24
C GLY A 55 -0.91 -8.32 -16.75
N VAL A 56 0.03 -7.37 -16.71
CA VAL A 56 1.41 -7.53 -17.18
C VAL A 56 2.33 -7.98 -16.05
N TRP A 57 3.32 -8.81 -16.39
CA TRP A 57 4.35 -9.25 -15.45
C TRP A 57 5.49 -8.23 -15.36
N TYR A 58 5.78 -7.75 -14.16
CA TYR A 58 6.88 -6.82 -13.87
C TYR A 58 7.85 -7.39 -12.84
N ASP A 59 9.09 -6.90 -12.84
CA ASP A 59 10.05 -7.19 -11.78
C ASP A 59 9.51 -6.70 -10.42
N LEU A 60 9.71 -7.50 -9.37
CA LEU A 60 9.27 -7.17 -8.00
C LEU A 60 9.84 -5.83 -7.48
N SER A 61 10.95 -5.34 -8.04
CA SER A 61 11.50 -4.01 -7.71
C SER A 61 10.60 -2.86 -8.15
N LYS A 62 9.75 -3.08 -9.17
CA LYS A 62 8.81 -2.09 -9.72
C LYS A 62 7.44 -2.09 -9.03
N SER A 63 7.23 -2.91 -8.00
CA SER A 63 5.97 -2.88 -7.24
C SER A 63 6.00 -1.86 -6.11
N ASP A 64 4.85 -1.25 -5.85
CA ASP A 64 4.50 -0.65 -4.56
C ASP A 64 3.56 -1.60 -3.80
N MET A 65 3.47 -1.43 -2.47
CA MET A 65 2.42 -2.03 -1.66
C MET A 65 1.15 -1.19 -1.85
N ALA A 66 0.35 -1.55 -2.85
CA ALA A 66 -0.89 -0.87 -3.21
C ALA A 66 -1.99 -1.27 -2.23
N HIS A 67 -2.84 -0.32 -1.82
CA HIS A 67 -4.00 -0.67 -1.00
C HIS A 67 -5.13 -1.17 -1.90
N LEU A 68 -5.89 -2.15 -1.43
CA LEU A 68 -7.11 -2.60 -2.10
C LEU A 68 -8.26 -1.60 -1.94
N THR A 69 -8.30 -0.88 -0.83
CA THR A 69 -9.15 0.29 -0.62
C THR A 69 -8.27 1.52 -0.54
N ASP A 70 -8.54 2.51 -1.38
CA ASP A 70 -7.74 3.73 -1.41
C ASP A 70 -7.57 4.36 -0.04
N ALA A 71 -6.32 4.61 0.34
CA ALA A 71 -5.97 5.03 1.69
C ALA A 71 -6.59 6.39 2.06
N VAL A 72 -6.88 7.24 1.07
CA VAL A 72 -7.57 8.52 1.28
C VAL A 72 -9.06 8.32 1.51
N SER A 73 -9.71 7.48 0.71
CA SER A 73 -11.13 7.17 0.82
C SER A 73 -11.45 6.44 2.13
N TRP A 74 -10.62 5.45 2.51
CA TRP A 74 -10.75 4.77 3.80
C TRP A 74 -10.54 5.73 4.98
N TRP A 75 -9.54 6.62 4.88
CA TRP A 75 -9.32 7.62 5.92
C TRP A 75 -10.51 8.57 6.06
N ASN A 76 -11.01 9.10 4.94
CA ASN A 76 -12.09 10.08 4.92
C ASN A 76 -13.41 9.51 5.44
N SER A 77 -13.67 8.22 5.21
CA SER A 77 -14.90 7.53 5.64
C SER A 77 -14.82 6.93 7.04
N ILE A 78 -13.67 6.36 7.42
CA ILE A 78 -13.53 5.53 8.62
C ILE A 78 -12.37 6.03 9.48
N GLY A 79 -11.16 6.06 8.91
CA GLY A 79 -9.91 6.24 9.67
C GLY A 79 -9.85 7.54 10.48
N ARG A 80 -10.37 8.64 9.93
CA ARG A 80 -10.35 9.97 10.57
C ARG A 80 -11.11 10.01 11.89
N HIS A 81 -12.06 9.09 12.10
CA HIS A 81 -12.86 8.99 13.31
C HIS A 81 -12.18 8.24 14.44
N TYR A 82 -11.11 7.50 14.15
CA TYR A 82 -10.26 6.89 15.18
C TYR A 82 -9.12 7.80 15.64
N GLY A 83 -8.70 8.75 14.80
CA GLY A 83 -7.60 9.68 15.10
C GLY A 83 -6.29 9.30 14.41
N ALA A 84 -5.41 10.29 14.23
CA ALA A 84 -4.16 10.11 13.51
C ALA A 84 -3.26 9.07 14.21
N LYS A 85 -2.88 8.01 13.49
CA LYS A 85 -2.03 6.91 13.96
C LYS A 85 -2.56 6.22 15.23
N SER A 86 -3.88 6.24 15.44
CA SER A 86 -4.49 5.44 16.49
C SER A 86 -4.16 3.94 16.32
N LYS A 87 -4.45 3.14 17.35
CA LYS A 87 -4.23 1.69 17.29
C LYS A 87 -5.01 1.05 16.14
N GLU A 88 -6.22 1.51 15.88
CA GLU A 88 -7.11 1.06 14.81
C GLU A 88 -6.56 1.41 13.44
N VAL A 89 -6.12 2.65 13.25
CA VAL A 89 -5.49 3.10 11.98
C VAL A 89 -4.21 2.33 11.71
N ARG A 90 -3.39 2.09 12.74
CA ARG A 90 -2.16 1.30 12.60
C ARG A 90 -2.43 -0.17 12.39
N LYS A 91 -3.48 -0.73 12.98
CA LYS A 91 -3.94 -2.10 12.71
C LYS A 91 -4.32 -2.25 11.25
N TRP A 92 -5.17 -1.36 10.71
CA TRP A 92 -5.55 -1.37 9.30
C TRP A 92 -4.33 -1.24 8.37
N MET A 93 -3.44 -0.29 8.66
CA MET A 93 -2.21 -0.06 7.88
C MET A 93 -1.22 -1.23 7.87
N LEU A 94 -1.24 -2.10 8.87
CA LEU A 94 -0.31 -3.22 9.04
C LEU A 94 -0.94 -4.58 8.73
N ASP A 95 -2.22 -4.60 8.41
CA ASP A 95 -2.93 -5.81 8.01
C ASP A 95 -2.69 -6.09 6.52
N SER A 96 -2.14 -7.26 6.22
CA SER A 96 -1.74 -7.63 4.87
C SER A 96 -2.93 -7.88 3.95
N VAL A 97 -4.13 -8.11 4.49
CA VAL A 97 -5.34 -8.28 3.67
C VAL A 97 -5.73 -6.99 2.94
N ASN A 98 -5.27 -5.83 3.40
CA ASN A 98 -5.59 -4.53 2.79
C ASN A 98 -4.70 -4.17 1.60
N TYR A 99 -3.81 -5.08 1.17
CA TYR A 99 -2.77 -4.79 0.20
C TYR A 99 -2.67 -5.81 -0.92
N GLU A 100 -2.15 -5.36 -2.04
CA GLU A 100 -1.51 -6.21 -3.05
C GLU A 100 -0.28 -5.51 -3.62
N LEU A 101 0.47 -6.22 -4.47
CA LEU A 101 1.55 -5.61 -5.24
C LEU A 101 0.99 -5.10 -6.56
N ASP A 102 1.20 -3.81 -6.82
CA ASP A 102 0.91 -3.23 -8.12
C ASP A 102 2.09 -2.40 -8.64
N HIS A 103 2.16 -2.18 -9.95
CA HIS A 103 3.22 -1.38 -10.56
C HIS A 103 3.15 0.06 -10.02
N PHE A 104 4.28 0.61 -9.59
CA PHE A 104 4.33 1.91 -8.91
C PHE A 104 3.63 3.02 -9.70
N SER A 105 3.73 3.01 -11.03
CA SER A 105 3.11 4.04 -11.88
C SER A 105 1.59 3.89 -11.95
N LEU A 106 1.09 2.66 -11.98
CA LEU A 106 -0.35 2.37 -12.05
C LEU A 106 -1.00 2.74 -10.72
N ASN A 107 -0.46 2.24 -9.61
CA ASN A 107 -0.93 2.54 -8.26
C ASN A 107 -0.98 4.05 -7.99
N ARG A 108 0.09 4.79 -8.36
CA ARG A 108 0.13 6.26 -8.17
C ARG A 108 -0.85 6.99 -9.07
N SER A 109 -1.02 6.53 -10.31
CA SER A 109 -2.01 7.11 -11.24
C SER A 109 -3.44 6.87 -10.77
N ALA A 110 -3.75 5.67 -10.26
CA ALA A 110 -5.06 5.33 -9.70
C ALA A 110 -5.41 6.28 -8.55
N GLY A 111 -4.51 6.44 -7.57
CA GLY A 111 -4.72 7.38 -6.47
C GLY A 111 -4.88 8.84 -6.91
N ALA A 112 -4.15 9.27 -7.95
CA ALA A 112 -4.28 10.62 -8.48
C ALA A 112 -5.65 10.88 -9.14
N LYS A 113 -6.24 9.86 -9.79
CA LYS A 113 -7.54 9.95 -10.47
C LYS A 113 -8.73 10.10 -9.52
N LEU A 114 -8.58 9.75 -8.24
CA LEU A 114 -9.65 9.90 -7.24
C LEU A 114 -10.03 11.35 -6.99
N GLY A 115 -9.10 12.30 -7.15
CA GLY A 115 -9.34 13.71 -6.84
C GLY A 115 -9.56 14.02 -5.34
N GLU A 116 -9.43 13.02 -4.47
CA GLU A 116 -9.67 13.16 -3.03
C GLU A 116 -8.48 13.78 -2.29
N ARG A 117 -8.80 14.47 -1.19
CA ARG A 117 -7.81 15.00 -0.24
C ARG A 117 -8.07 14.44 1.16
N TYR A 118 -7.00 14.27 1.93
CA TYR A 118 -7.10 13.86 3.33
C TYR A 118 -7.79 14.94 4.16
N LEU A 119 -8.93 14.61 4.75
CA LEU A 119 -9.61 15.46 5.73
C LEU A 119 -8.90 15.40 7.10
N PRO A 120 -9.01 16.44 7.94
CA PRO A 120 -8.45 16.40 9.29
C PRO A 120 -9.12 15.31 10.15
N PRO A 121 -8.39 14.76 11.14
CA PRO A 121 -8.96 13.80 12.09
C PRO A 121 -10.06 14.46 12.93
N THR A 122 -11.12 13.71 13.24
CA THR A 122 -12.21 14.19 14.11
C THR A 122 -11.96 13.87 15.59
N LYS A 123 -11.00 12.99 15.89
CA LYS A 123 -10.50 12.73 17.24
C LYS A 123 -9.04 13.16 17.33
N LYS A 124 -8.69 13.85 18.42
CA LYS A 124 -7.32 14.28 18.71
C LYS A 124 -6.45 13.10 19.14
#